data_AF-A0A7Z9WYS4-F1
#
_entry.id   AF-A0A7Z9WYS4-F1
#
_cell.length_a   1.000
_cell.length_b   1.000
_cell.length_c   1.000
_cell.angle_alpha   90.00
_cell.angle_beta   90.00
_cell.angle_gamma   90.00
#
_symmetry.space_group_name_H-M   'P 1'
#
loop_
_entity.id
_entity.type
_entity.pdbx_description
1 polymer ?
#
loop_
_entity_poly.entity_id
_entity_poly.type
_entity_poly.pdbx_seq_one_letter_code
_entity_poly.pdbx_strand_id
1 'polypeptide(L)'
;APQAWVLASIPQHQNDKFPEASLVNSLVIGYNRALLSWYDVSPDFTDRRSQTRPNYMTLDDISNHLVRDVLETEIYPNRQPFYNTPARLTVLNLAYFPNERGPYNFDVQGESGISAGIDENGYLRNPNSRWAGIMRDLYLTDFESSNVEFIEFWLMDPFVYDSTSTGGDLYFNLGDISEDILKDGRKSFENGIPYPDDPTKVDTTQWGIVSRKQMTTQNFDNNPEARKRQDAGFDGILDSTERNFHQQYLQNIAQLYGTSSQAYLNAVNDPSGDDFKYFLDPSYDEVRANIIERYKKFNGTEGNSPLGEENDLAYQAVSFQPDMEDINRDNTLDNYEAYYQYHIHLSPDEMEIGKNYIVNKVHSRVKLANGNYGEVTWYQFKIPIRKPDAVYGNINGFKSIRFMRIFLRNWQNPVVLRFAELNLVREEWRVYQGLLIEGAEGSTTP
;
A
#
# COMPACT_ATOMS: atom_id res chain seq x y z
N ALA A 1 12.08 -0.95 1.73
CA ALA A 1 11.91 -0.01 0.61
C ALA A 1 10.48 -0.11 0.09
N PRO A 2 9.88 0.98 -0.41
CA PRO A 2 8.49 1.00 -0.92
C PRO A 2 8.22 0.03 -2.07
N GLN A 3 9.20 -0.18 -2.96
CA GLN A 3 9.09 -1.05 -4.14
C GLN A 3 8.86 -2.54 -3.83
N ALA A 4 9.09 -2.98 -2.59
CA ALA A 4 8.86 -4.36 -2.18
C ALA A 4 7.40 -4.62 -1.78
N TRP A 5 6.55 -3.60 -1.79
CA TRP A 5 5.15 -3.69 -1.42
C TRP A 5 4.27 -3.63 -2.65
N VAL A 6 3.22 -4.44 -2.64
CA VAL A 6 2.17 -4.50 -3.68
C VAL A 6 0.81 -4.26 -3.04
N LEU A 7 -0.23 -4.07 -3.87
CA LEU A 7 -1.60 -3.96 -3.40
C LEU A 7 -2.02 -5.19 -2.58
N ALA A 8 -2.73 -4.99 -1.47
CA ALA A 8 -3.19 -6.10 -0.64
C ALA A 8 -4.52 -6.71 -1.10
N SER A 9 -4.61 -8.04 -0.96
CA SER A 9 -5.87 -8.77 -0.95
C SER A 9 -6.70 -8.41 0.29
N ILE A 10 -8.01 -8.58 0.19
CA ILE A 10 -8.94 -8.29 1.29
C ILE A 10 -8.68 -9.22 2.50
N PRO A 11 -8.61 -8.69 3.73
CA PRO A 11 -8.50 -9.54 4.91
C PRO A 11 -9.69 -10.49 5.07
N GLN A 12 -9.41 -11.80 5.10
CA GLN A 12 -10.43 -12.83 5.27
C GLN A 12 -10.65 -13.18 6.75
N HIS A 13 -11.74 -13.89 7.05
CA HIS A 13 -12.14 -14.35 8.38
C HIS A 13 -12.55 -13.25 9.39
N GLN A 14 -12.76 -12.03 8.91
CA GLN A 14 -13.16 -10.86 9.70
C GLN A 14 -14.55 -10.36 9.27
N ASN A 15 -15.58 -11.20 9.43
CA ASN A 15 -16.94 -10.89 8.93
C ASN A 15 -17.56 -9.62 9.54
N ASP A 16 -17.06 -9.15 10.68
CA ASP A 16 -17.46 -7.90 11.33
C ASP A 16 -16.90 -6.65 10.61
N LYS A 17 -15.74 -6.76 9.96
CA LYS A 17 -15.06 -5.64 9.27
C LYS A 17 -15.09 -5.75 7.75
N PHE A 18 -15.06 -6.98 7.23
CA PHE A 18 -14.96 -7.35 5.82
C PHE A 18 -15.97 -8.47 5.47
N PRO A 19 -17.29 -8.23 5.61
CA PRO A 19 -18.31 -9.22 5.24
C PRO A 19 -18.21 -9.69 3.78
N GLU A 20 -17.76 -8.81 2.89
CA GLU A 20 -17.54 -9.06 1.47
C GLU A 20 -16.37 -10.03 1.19
N ALA A 21 -15.47 -10.25 2.16
CA ALA A 21 -14.33 -11.15 2.00
C ALA A 21 -14.72 -12.62 1.82
N SER A 22 -15.99 -12.99 2.07
CA SER A 22 -16.52 -14.34 1.83
C SER A 22 -16.91 -14.60 0.36
N LEU A 23 -17.12 -13.54 -0.42
CA LEU A 23 -17.49 -13.64 -1.83
C LEU A 23 -16.30 -14.13 -2.67
N VAL A 24 -16.59 -14.66 -3.85
CA VAL A 24 -15.57 -15.10 -4.83
C VAL A 24 -16.03 -14.64 -6.21
N ASN A 25 -15.09 -14.09 -6.98
CA ASN A 25 -15.34 -13.59 -8.33
C ASN A 25 -16.54 -12.62 -8.37
N SER A 26 -16.50 -11.59 -7.52
CA SER A 26 -17.55 -10.58 -7.38
C SER A 26 -16.94 -9.20 -7.15
N LEU A 27 -17.38 -8.20 -7.93
CA LEU A 27 -16.89 -6.82 -7.82
C LEU A 27 -17.17 -6.18 -6.45
N VAL A 28 -18.17 -6.69 -5.71
CA VAL A 28 -18.54 -6.24 -4.36
C VAL A 28 -17.35 -6.30 -3.40
N ILE A 29 -16.41 -7.23 -3.62
CA ILE A 29 -15.19 -7.39 -2.82
C ILE A 29 -14.32 -6.11 -2.85
N GLY A 30 -14.34 -5.37 -3.96
CA GLY A 30 -13.57 -4.14 -4.14
C GLY A 30 -14.29 -2.88 -3.65
N TYR A 31 -15.58 -2.93 -3.30
CA TYR A 31 -16.39 -1.73 -3.09
C TYR A 31 -15.88 -0.84 -1.94
N ASN A 32 -15.28 -1.43 -0.90
CA ASN A 32 -14.72 -0.68 0.21
C ASN A 32 -13.25 -0.27 0.05
N ARG A 33 -12.62 -0.60 -1.08
CA ARG A 33 -11.21 -0.27 -1.32
C ARG A 33 -11.07 1.23 -1.66
N ALA A 34 -10.46 1.97 -0.76
CA ALA A 34 -10.11 3.37 -0.94
C ALA A 34 -8.70 3.54 -1.50
N LEU A 35 -8.35 4.75 -1.91
CA LEU A 35 -7.05 5.06 -2.47
C LEU A 35 -5.97 5.07 -1.39
N LEU A 36 -4.89 4.32 -1.63
CA LEU A 36 -3.68 4.31 -0.83
C LEU A 36 -2.49 4.38 -1.78
N SER A 37 -1.59 5.33 -1.54
CA SER A 37 -0.29 5.37 -2.21
C SER A 37 0.83 5.12 -1.22
N TRP A 38 1.83 4.36 -1.65
CA TRP A 38 3.02 4.02 -0.89
C TRP A 38 4.29 4.38 -1.65
N TYR A 39 5.11 5.25 -1.07
CA TYR A 39 6.23 5.84 -1.78
C TYR A 39 7.31 6.38 -0.84
N ASP A 40 8.49 6.64 -1.38
CA ASP A 40 9.51 7.50 -0.79
C ASP A 40 9.58 8.77 -1.65
N VAL A 41 9.59 9.96 -1.04
CA VAL A 41 9.55 11.21 -1.80
C VAL A 41 10.88 11.40 -2.54
N SER A 42 10.83 11.57 -3.87
CA SER A 42 12.05 11.71 -4.68
C SER A 42 12.85 12.95 -4.29
N PRO A 43 14.19 12.85 -4.20
CA PRO A 43 15.10 13.99 -4.15
C PRO A 43 14.88 15.02 -5.27
N ASP A 44 14.27 14.63 -6.38
CA ASP A 44 13.83 15.55 -7.45
C ASP A 44 12.94 16.68 -6.93
N PHE A 45 12.17 16.43 -5.88
CA PHE A 45 11.37 17.47 -5.23
C PHE A 45 12.11 18.11 -4.05
N THR A 46 12.68 17.29 -3.17
CA THR A 46 13.15 17.73 -1.85
C THR A 46 14.52 18.39 -1.86
N ASP A 47 15.38 18.14 -2.86
CA ASP A 47 16.63 18.85 -3.00
C ASP A 47 16.37 20.32 -3.36
N ARG A 48 16.84 21.23 -2.50
CA ARG A 48 16.75 22.68 -2.68
C ARG A 48 17.31 23.13 -4.04
N ARG A 49 18.31 22.42 -4.57
CA ARG A 49 19.00 22.71 -5.84
C ARG A 49 18.48 21.90 -7.02
N SER A 50 17.44 21.09 -6.82
CA SER A 50 16.83 20.30 -7.90
C SER A 50 16.42 21.20 -9.07
N GLN A 51 16.79 20.78 -10.28
CA GLN A 51 16.37 21.39 -11.54
C GLN A 51 15.12 20.71 -12.12
N THR A 52 14.75 19.54 -11.60
CA THR A 52 13.58 18.75 -12.02
C THR A 52 12.31 19.15 -11.25
N ARG A 53 12.44 19.90 -10.13
CA ARG A 53 11.29 20.42 -9.39
C ARG A 53 10.49 21.41 -10.24
N PRO A 54 9.16 21.24 -10.37
CA PRO A 54 8.31 22.19 -11.09
C PRO A 54 8.43 23.62 -10.56
N ASN A 55 8.51 24.60 -11.48
CA ASN A 55 8.81 26.00 -11.15
C ASN A 55 7.79 26.67 -10.21
N TYR A 56 6.54 26.18 -10.18
CA TYR A 56 5.52 26.73 -9.30
C TYR A 56 5.66 26.23 -7.85
N MET A 57 6.39 25.14 -7.61
CA MET A 57 6.65 24.64 -6.26
C MET A 57 7.75 25.46 -5.61
N THR A 58 7.40 26.07 -4.49
CA THR A 58 8.27 26.93 -3.70
C THR A 58 9.06 26.12 -2.66
N LEU A 59 10.01 26.78 -2.01
CA LEU A 59 10.70 26.18 -0.87
C LEU A 59 9.78 25.94 0.33
N ASP A 60 8.64 26.62 0.41
CA ASP A 60 7.64 26.40 1.46
C ASP A 60 6.91 25.06 1.24
N ASP A 61 6.58 24.72 -0.01
CA ASP A 61 5.90 23.46 -0.36
C ASP A 61 6.74 22.24 0.04
N ILE A 62 8.06 22.30 -0.17
CA ILE A 62 8.99 21.22 0.18
C ILE A 62 9.46 21.27 1.65
N SER A 63 9.05 22.31 2.39
CA SER A 63 9.32 22.45 3.83
C SER A 63 8.25 21.77 4.69
N ASN A 64 7.19 21.24 4.07
CA ASN A 64 6.12 20.54 4.77
C ASN A 64 6.63 19.21 5.37
N HIS A 65 6.35 18.98 6.66
CA HIS A 65 6.76 17.77 7.41
C HIS A 65 6.23 16.48 6.80
N LEU A 66 5.15 16.52 6.01
CA LEU A 66 4.60 15.34 5.33
C LEU A 66 5.37 14.91 4.07
N VAL A 67 6.23 15.78 3.51
CA VAL A 67 6.90 15.53 2.21
C VAL A 67 8.40 15.74 2.23
N ARG A 68 8.93 16.58 3.13
CA ARG A 68 10.36 16.89 3.19
C ARG A 68 11.24 15.66 3.45
N ASP A 69 12.52 15.79 3.15
CA ASP A 69 13.52 14.81 3.56
C ASP A 69 13.62 14.68 5.08
N VAL A 70 13.91 13.46 5.52
CA VAL A 70 14.17 13.11 6.92
C VAL A 70 15.64 12.72 7.01
N LEU A 71 16.38 13.41 7.89
CA LEU A 71 17.80 13.14 8.11
C LEU A 71 17.97 12.16 9.27
N GLU A 72 19.02 11.35 9.23
CA GLU A 72 19.31 10.38 10.30
C GLU A 72 19.43 11.05 11.67
N THR A 73 20.05 12.23 11.73
CA THR A 73 20.23 13.02 12.96
C THR A 73 18.91 13.51 13.57
N GLU A 74 17.81 13.46 12.82
CA GLU A 74 16.48 13.83 13.32
C GLU A 74 15.90 12.78 14.27
N ILE A 75 16.14 11.50 14.00
CA ILE A 75 15.71 10.39 14.85
C ILE A 75 16.83 9.99 15.82
N TYR A 76 18.07 10.04 15.34
CA TYR A 76 19.27 9.62 16.07
C TYR A 76 20.26 10.78 16.26
N PRO A 77 19.96 11.77 17.13
CA PRO A 77 20.79 12.97 17.28
C PRO A 77 22.23 12.67 17.77
N ASN A 78 22.43 11.52 18.43
CA ASN A 78 23.73 11.11 18.96
C ASN A 78 24.53 10.21 18.00
N ARG A 79 23.99 9.82 16.84
CA ARG A 79 24.76 9.07 15.83
C ARG A 79 25.71 10.03 15.11
N GLN A 80 26.99 9.65 15.04
CA GLN A 80 27.99 10.44 14.31
C GLN A 80 27.84 10.17 12.80
N PRO A 81 27.54 11.19 11.98
CA PRO A 81 27.40 11.00 10.55
C PRO A 81 28.75 10.70 9.90
N PHE A 82 28.76 9.77 8.95
CA PHE A 82 29.94 9.49 8.13
C PHE A 82 30.29 10.75 7.30
N TYR A 83 31.55 11.18 7.33
CA TYR A 83 32.03 12.43 6.69
C TYR A 83 31.30 13.72 7.10
N ASN A 84 30.75 13.80 8.31
CA ASN A 84 30.13 15.01 8.86
C ASN A 84 28.92 15.54 8.05
N THR A 85 28.32 14.70 7.20
CA THR A 85 27.09 15.01 6.44
C THR A 85 26.00 14.02 6.85
N PRO A 86 24.91 14.46 7.50
CA PRO A 86 23.81 13.57 7.87
C PRO A 86 23.24 12.86 6.65
N ALA A 87 23.10 11.53 6.73
CA ALA A 87 22.47 10.76 5.67
C ALA A 87 20.95 11.00 5.65
N ARG A 88 20.35 11.00 4.46
CA ARG A 88 18.89 10.94 4.28
C ARG A 88 18.42 9.54 4.63
N LEU A 89 17.39 9.44 5.47
CA LEU A 89 16.70 8.18 5.71
C LEU A 89 15.66 7.96 4.61
N THR A 90 15.62 6.74 4.06
CA THR A 90 14.51 6.30 3.23
C THR A 90 13.28 6.09 4.12
N VAL A 91 12.18 6.75 3.77
CA VAL A 91 10.93 6.69 4.55
C VAL A 91 9.86 6.02 3.69
N LEU A 92 9.17 5.05 4.26
CA LEU A 92 7.94 4.52 3.66
C LEU A 92 6.80 5.46 4.05
N ASN A 93 6.29 6.22 3.09
CA ASN A 93 5.10 7.06 3.27
C ASN A 93 3.89 6.26 2.82
N LEU A 94 2.86 6.17 3.66
CA LEU A 94 1.54 5.65 3.32
C LEU A 94 0.56 6.83 3.32
N ALA A 95 0.15 7.30 2.14
CA ALA A 95 -0.85 8.34 2.00
C ALA A 95 -2.21 7.71 1.71
N TYR A 96 -3.11 7.78 2.67
CA TYR A 96 -4.43 7.16 2.63
C TYR A 96 -5.52 8.21 2.43
N PHE A 97 -6.38 8.01 1.44
CA PHE A 97 -7.49 8.90 1.09
C PHE A 97 -8.81 8.12 1.22
N PRO A 98 -9.42 8.06 2.42
CA PRO A 98 -10.56 7.17 2.68
C PRO A 98 -11.83 7.54 1.89
N ASN A 99 -11.91 8.78 1.39
CA ASN A 99 -13.01 9.27 0.56
C ASN A 99 -12.72 9.15 -0.94
N GLU A 100 -11.53 8.73 -1.37
CA GLU A 100 -11.20 8.57 -2.80
C GLU A 100 -11.21 7.08 -3.18
N ARG A 101 -11.71 6.81 -4.39
CA ARG A 101 -11.81 5.46 -4.93
C ARG A 101 -10.41 4.88 -5.19
N GLY A 102 -10.14 3.69 -4.66
CA GLY A 102 -8.90 2.95 -4.97
C GLY A 102 -9.05 2.01 -6.17
N PRO A 103 -7.99 1.26 -6.52
CA PRO A 103 -8.00 0.33 -7.65
C PRO A 103 -9.04 -0.78 -7.51
N TYR A 104 -9.62 -1.19 -8.64
CA TYR A 104 -10.64 -2.22 -8.80
C TYR A 104 -11.85 -2.02 -7.87
N ASN A 105 -12.27 -0.76 -7.70
CA ASN A 105 -13.48 -0.40 -6.95
C ASN A 105 -14.57 0.07 -7.93
N PHE A 106 -15.66 -0.70 -7.99
CA PHE A 106 -16.81 -0.46 -8.86
C PHE A 106 -18.08 -0.10 -8.06
N ASP A 107 -17.93 0.43 -6.84
CA ASP A 107 -19.04 0.89 -6.00
C ASP A 107 -19.75 2.09 -6.65
N VAL A 108 -21.09 2.09 -6.64
CA VAL A 108 -21.89 3.18 -7.20
C VAL A 108 -22.98 3.61 -6.22
N GLN A 109 -23.98 2.75 -6.01
CA GLN A 109 -25.12 3.02 -5.13
C GLN A 109 -24.93 2.52 -3.69
N GLY A 110 -23.85 1.81 -3.41
CA GLY A 110 -23.67 1.06 -2.18
C GLY A 110 -24.29 -0.34 -2.26
N GLU A 111 -23.78 -1.25 -1.45
CA GLU A 111 -24.29 -2.60 -1.24
C GLU A 111 -24.67 -2.79 0.23
N SER A 112 -25.84 -3.37 0.50
CA SER A 112 -26.41 -3.36 1.84
C SER A 112 -25.52 -4.13 2.83
N GLY A 113 -25.11 -3.44 3.90
CA GLY A 113 -24.22 -4.02 4.92
C GLY A 113 -22.75 -4.11 4.49
N ILE A 114 -22.39 -3.63 3.29
CA ILE A 114 -21.03 -3.68 2.76
C ILE A 114 -20.53 -2.25 2.49
N SER A 115 -21.19 -1.48 1.62
CA SER A 115 -20.70 -0.18 1.16
C SER A 115 -21.78 0.89 1.08
N ALA A 116 -21.37 2.16 1.02
CA ALA A 116 -22.28 3.31 0.98
C ALA A 116 -22.39 4.00 -0.39
N GLY A 117 -21.69 3.51 -1.41
CA GLY A 117 -21.67 4.12 -2.74
C GLY A 117 -20.76 5.33 -2.86
N ILE A 118 -20.90 6.03 -3.98
CA ILE A 118 -20.17 7.26 -4.31
C ILE A 118 -21.11 8.47 -4.35
N ASP A 119 -20.57 9.69 -4.30
CA ASP A 119 -21.30 10.92 -4.59
C ASP A 119 -21.18 11.36 -6.07
N GLU A 120 -21.80 12.49 -6.44
CA GLU A 120 -21.77 13.03 -7.82
C GLU A 120 -20.36 13.42 -8.30
N ASN A 121 -19.42 13.64 -7.38
CA ASN A 121 -18.03 13.94 -7.68
C ASN A 121 -17.16 12.67 -7.80
N GLY A 122 -17.70 11.51 -7.44
CA GLY A 122 -16.99 10.23 -7.41
C GLY A 122 -16.27 9.94 -6.10
N TYR A 123 -16.51 10.72 -5.04
CA TYR A 123 -15.97 10.41 -3.72
C TYR A 123 -16.76 9.29 -3.05
N LEU A 124 -16.06 8.39 -2.37
CA LEU A 124 -16.63 7.33 -1.56
C LEU A 124 -17.40 7.93 -0.38
N ARG A 125 -18.67 7.56 -0.25
CA ARG A 125 -19.46 7.85 0.95
C ARG A 125 -19.00 7.00 2.11
N ASN A 126 -19.21 7.50 3.33
CA ASN A 126 -18.86 6.85 4.59
C ASN A 126 -17.36 6.42 4.68
N PRO A 127 -16.43 7.39 4.64
CA PRO A 127 -14.98 7.12 4.53
C PRO A 127 -14.43 6.21 5.64
N ASN A 128 -14.96 6.31 6.86
CA ASN A 128 -14.54 5.45 7.99
C ASN A 128 -14.78 3.94 7.76
N SER A 129 -15.74 3.55 6.93
CA SER A 129 -15.98 2.14 6.58
C SER A 129 -15.01 1.61 5.53
N ARG A 130 -14.33 2.50 4.81
CA ARG A 130 -13.41 2.15 3.74
C ARG A 130 -12.07 1.68 4.30
N TRP A 131 -11.33 0.94 3.49
CA TRP A 131 -10.03 0.42 3.85
C TRP A 131 -9.10 0.45 2.64
N ALA A 132 -7.81 0.38 2.90
CA ALA A 132 -6.82 0.10 1.87
C ALA A 132 -5.59 -0.53 2.50
N GLY A 133 -4.87 -1.36 1.75
CA GLY A 133 -3.69 -2.04 2.28
C GLY A 133 -2.68 -2.39 1.22
N ILE A 134 -1.49 -2.69 1.72
CA ILE A 134 -0.35 -3.18 0.97
C ILE A 134 0.18 -4.45 1.62
N MET A 135 0.78 -5.33 0.83
CA MET A 135 1.41 -6.53 1.33
C MET A 135 2.75 -6.80 0.66
N ARG A 136 3.55 -7.66 1.27
CA ARG A 136 4.85 -8.07 0.78
C ARG A 136 5.20 -9.46 1.24
N ASP A 137 6.11 -10.10 0.52
CA ASP A 137 6.77 -11.31 0.96
C ASP A 137 7.81 -11.03 2.06
N LEU A 138 8.09 -12.07 2.84
CA LEU A 138 9.13 -12.10 3.85
C LEU A 138 10.14 -13.18 3.50
N TYR A 139 11.38 -12.76 3.26
CA TYR A 139 12.48 -13.67 2.99
C TYR A 139 12.80 -14.60 4.17
N LEU A 140 12.72 -14.06 5.40
CA LEU A 140 12.88 -14.84 6.63
C LEU A 140 11.50 -15.28 7.10
N THR A 141 11.16 -16.56 6.96
CA THR A 141 9.83 -17.08 7.28
C THR A 141 9.76 -17.81 8.62
N ASP A 142 10.87 -18.38 9.08
CA ASP A 142 10.97 -19.02 10.39
C ASP A 142 11.46 -18.01 11.43
N PHE A 143 10.50 -17.34 12.06
CA PHE A 143 10.76 -16.35 13.10
C PHE A 143 11.22 -17.00 14.41
N GLU A 144 10.88 -18.27 14.67
CA GLU A 144 11.34 -18.97 15.86
C GLU A 144 12.84 -19.25 15.80
N SER A 145 13.34 -19.78 14.68
CA SER A 145 14.78 -20.01 14.51
C SER A 145 15.55 -18.71 14.38
N SER A 146 14.97 -17.71 13.71
CA SER A 146 15.57 -16.38 13.51
C SER A 146 15.46 -15.45 14.73
N ASN A 147 14.76 -15.88 15.78
CA ASN A 147 14.49 -15.12 17.00
C ASN A 147 13.90 -13.73 16.75
N VAL A 148 13.00 -13.61 15.77
CA VAL A 148 12.24 -12.37 15.53
C VAL A 148 11.25 -12.22 16.68
N GLU A 149 11.23 -11.07 17.32
CA GLU A 149 10.39 -10.82 18.50
C GLU A 149 9.50 -9.58 18.33
N PHE A 150 9.90 -8.62 17.48
CA PHE A 150 9.19 -7.35 17.34
C PHE A 150 9.03 -6.91 15.88
N ILE A 151 7.89 -6.29 15.58
CA ILE A 151 7.80 -5.28 14.52
C ILE A 151 8.21 -3.95 15.16
N GLU A 152 9.26 -3.31 14.65
CA GLU A 152 9.77 -2.04 15.15
C GLU A 152 9.79 -1.00 14.04
N PHE A 153 9.37 0.22 14.35
CA PHE A 153 9.45 1.36 13.44
C PHE A 153 9.39 2.68 14.19
N TRP A 154 9.87 3.73 13.53
CA TRP A 154 9.59 5.12 13.91
C TRP A 154 8.48 5.68 13.04
N LEU A 155 7.42 6.18 13.66
CA LEU A 155 6.34 6.86 12.97
C LEU A 155 6.42 8.35 13.30
N MET A 156 6.50 9.19 12.27
CA MET A 156 6.36 10.63 12.44
C MET A 156 4.93 10.94 12.91
N ASP A 157 4.77 11.91 13.80
CA ASP A 157 3.45 12.38 14.23
C ASP A 157 2.58 12.74 13.01
N PRO A 158 1.53 11.95 12.70
CA PRO A 158 0.70 12.21 11.52
C PRO A 158 -0.22 13.42 11.74
N PHE A 159 -0.36 13.90 12.98
CA PHE A 159 -1.23 15.00 13.39
C PHE A 159 -0.48 16.33 13.52
N VAL A 160 0.76 16.41 13.04
CA VAL A 160 1.64 17.60 13.16
C VAL A 160 1.01 18.91 12.67
N TYR A 161 0.06 18.84 11.72
CA TYR A 161 -0.67 20.02 11.20
C TYR A 161 -2.15 20.05 11.57
N ASP A 162 -2.70 18.98 12.13
CA ASP A 162 -4.12 18.90 12.53
C ASP A 162 -4.28 18.03 13.78
N SER A 163 -4.25 18.69 14.94
CA SER A 163 -4.48 18.06 16.24
C SER A 163 -5.97 17.83 16.55
N THR A 164 -6.89 18.23 15.66
CA THR A 164 -8.34 18.04 15.82
C THR A 164 -8.87 16.80 15.10
N SER A 165 -7.99 16.10 14.36
CA SER A 165 -8.32 14.86 13.68
C SER A 165 -8.85 13.81 14.66
N THR A 166 -9.91 13.09 14.26
CA THR A 166 -10.45 11.96 15.02
C THR A 166 -9.55 10.73 15.00
N GLY A 167 -8.52 10.74 14.17
CA GLY A 167 -7.65 9.59 13.98
C GLY A 167 -8.26 8.48 13.14
N GLY A 168 -7.66 7.30 13.24
CA GLY A 168 -8.11 6.07 12.60
C GLY A 168 -7.23 4.89 12.98
N ASP A 169 -7.37 3.78 12.27
CA ASP A 169 -6.72 2.53 12.63
C ASP A 169 -5.65 2.13 11.61
N LEU A 170 -4.55 1.59 12.14
CA LEU A 170 -3.46 0.95 11.40
C LEU A 170 -3.35 -0.50 11.87
N TYR A 171 -3.27 -1.43 10.93
CA TYR A 171 -3.17 -2.85 11.22
C TYR A 171 -1.95 -3.47 10.55
N PHE A 172 -1.34 -4.42 11.27
CA PHE A 172 -0.32 -5.31 10.73
C PHE A 172 -0.84 -6.74 10.80
N ASN A 173 -0.71 -7.47 9.70
CA ASN A 173 -0.94 -8.91 9.65
C ASN A 173 0.37 -9.62 9.35
N LEU A 174 0.66 -10.71 10.08
CA LEU A 174 1.81 -11.58 9.87
C LEU A 174 1.35 -13.02 9.75
N GLY A 175 1.64 -13.67 8.63
CA GLY A 175 1.34 -15.09 8.43
C GLY A 175 1.29 -15.47 6.97
N ASP A 176 0.33 -16.32 6.64
CA ASP A 176 -0.09 -16.62 5.28
C ASP A 176 -1.21 -15.65 4.90
N ILE A 177 -0.97 -14.87 3.85
CA ILE A 177 -1.87 -13.85 3.33
C ILE A 177 -2.11 -14.19 1.86
N SER A 178 -3.35 -14.07 1.42
CA SER A 178 -3.75 -14.39 0.06
C SER A 178 -3.06 -13.46 -0.94
N GLU A 179 -2.48 -14.02 -1.98
CA GLU A 179 -1.91 -13.30 -3.12
C GLU A 179 -2.96 -13.00 -4.21
N ASP A 180 -4.15 -13.60 -4.10
CA ASP A 180 -5.34 -13.34 -4.93
C ASP A 180 -5.93 -11.95 -4.59
N ILE A 181 -5.41 -10.90 -5.24
CA ILE A 181 -5.79 -9.48 -5.08
C ILE A 181 -7.18 -9.25 -5.68
N LEU A 182 -7.40 -9.77 -6.89
CA LEU A 182 -8.65 -9.79 -7.64
C LEU A 182 -9.38 -11.11 -7.40
N LYS A 183 -9.81 -11.30 -6.15
CA LYS A 183 -10.35 -12.57 -5.63
C LYS A 183 -11.29 -13.33 -6.60
N ASP A 184 -10.72 -14.19 -7.43
CA ASP A 184 -11.42 -15.03 -8.40
C ASP A 184 -10.82 -16.45 -8.49
N GLY A 185 -9.75 -16.71 -7.73
CA GLY A 185 -9.06 -17.98 -7.67
C GLY A 185 -8.22 -18.31 -8.91
N ARG A 186 -7.95 -17.32 -9.77
CA ARG A 186 -7.10 -17.44 -10.95
C ARG A 186 -5.88 -16.55 -10.76
N LYS A 187 -4.72 -17.05 -11.14
CA LYS A 187 -3.49 -16.26 -11.08
C LYS A 187 -3.48 -15.24 -12.20
N SER A 188 -3.55 -13.95 -11.88
CA SER A 188 -3.23 -12.91 -12.86
C SER A 188 -1.73 -12.73 -13.04
N PHE A 189 -1.31 -12.53 -14.29
CA PHE A 189 0.07 -12.20 -14.66
C PHE A 189 0.09 -11.61 -16.07
N GLU A 190 0.58 -10.37 -16.17
CA GLU A 190 0.55 -9.55 -17.38
C GLU A 190 1.26 -10.18 -18.58
N ASN A 191 2.42 -10.80 -18.37
CA ASN A 191 3.16 -11.45 -19.46
C ASN A 191 2.51 -12.74 -19.97
N GLY A 192 1.41 -13.18 -19.34
CA GLY A 192 0.54 -14.25 -19.81
C GLY A 192 -0.45 -13.81 -20.88
N ILE A 193 -0.67 -12.50 -21.04
CA ILE A 193 -1.62 -11.93 -21.99
C ILE A 193 -1.10 -12.17 -23.42
N PRO A 194 -1.91 -12.78 -24.30
CA PRO A 194 -1.48 -13.12 -25.65
C PRO A 194 -1.32 -11.86 -26.52
N TYR A 195 -0.25 -11.80 -27.29
CA TYR A 195 -0.09 -10.86 -28.39
C TYR A 195 0.26 -11.59 -29.69
N PRO A 196 -0.47 -11.34 -30.81
CA PRO A 196 -1.74 -10.62 -30.88
C PRO A 196 -2.85 -11.26 -30.01
N ASP A 197 -3.91 -10.50 -29.74
CA ASP A 197 -5.04 -10.97 -28.93
C ASP A 197 -5.60 -12.29 -29.46
N ASP A 198 -5.78 -13.25 -28.56
CA ASP A 198 -6.30 -14.58 -28.87
C ASP A 198 -7.27 -15.02 -27.77
N PRO A 199 -8.59 -14.89 -28.01
CA PRO A 199 -9.62 -15.27 -27.05
C PRO A 199 -9.56 -16.74 -26.61
N THR A 200 -8.94 -17.62 -27.41
CA THR A 200 -8.81 -19.04 -27.06
C THR A 200 -7.76 -19.30 -25.97
N LYS A 201 -6.87 -18.33 -25.73
CA LYS A 201 -5.77 -18.41 -24.75
C LYS A 201 -6.07 -17.74 -23.43
N VAL A 202 -7.24 -17.10 -23.30
CA VAL A 202 -7.66 -16.40 -22.09
C VAL A 202 -9.00 -16.95 -21.58
N ASP A 203 -9.26 -16.73 -20.31
CA ASP A 203 -10.56 -16.91 -19.65
C ASP A 203 -11.03 -15.55 -19.14
N THR A 204 -12.32 -15.44 -18.81
CA THR A 204 -12.91 -14.18 -18.33
C THR A 204 -13.45 -14.36 -16.93
N THR A 205 -13.18 -13.39 -16.05
CA THR A 205 -13.70 -13.33 -14.68
C THR A 205 -14.60 -12.11 -14.53
N GLN A 206 -15.10 -11.77 -13.34
CA GLN A 206 -15.83 -10.51 -13.15
C GLN A 206 -14.92 -9.30 -13.23
N TRP A 207 -13.61 -9.48 -13.00
CA TRP A 207 -12.63 -8.41 -12.99
C TRP A 207 -12.09 -8.11 -14.38
N GLY A 208 -11.78 -9.13 -15.18
CA GLY A 208 -11.24 -8.94 -16.52
C GLY A 208 -10.93 -10.25 -17.21
N ILE A 209 -9.72 -10.38 -17.76
CA ILE A 209 -9.22 -11.59 -18.42
C ILE A 209 -8.01 -12.19 -17.70
N VAL A 210 -7.92 -13.51 -17.73
CA VAL A 210 -6.79 -14.25 -17.14
C VAL A 210 -6.23 -15.25 -18.16
N SER A 211 -4.91 -15.47 -18.13
CA SER A 211 -4.26 -16.38 -19.08
C SER A 211 -4.60 -17.85 -18.78
N ARG A 212 -4.87 -18.65 -19.82
CA ARG A 212 -4.99 -20.12 -19.70
C ARG A 212 -3.63 -20.82 -19.71
N LYS A 213 -2.55 -20.10 -20.03
CA LYS A 213 -1.21 -20.66 -20.08
C LYS A 213 -0.62 -20.77 -18.69
N GLN A 214 0.31 -21.69 -18.51
CA GLN A 214 1.19 -21.64 -17.35
C GLN A 214 2.30 -20.62 -17.60
N MET A 215 2.64 -19.87 -16.56
CA MET A 215 3.75 -18.92 -16.61
C MET A 215 5.07 -19.68 -16.77
N THR A 216 5.83 -19.36 -17.83
CA THR A 216 7.14 -19.97 -18.10
C THR A 216 8.30 -19.06 -17.71
N THR A 217 8.09 -17.75 -17.74
CA THR A 217 9.07 -16.70 -17.42
C THR A 217 8.34 -15.58 -16.67
N GLN A 218 9.08 -14.76 -15.93
CA GLN A 218 8.55 -13.58 -15.22
C GLN A 218 8.93 -12.27 -15.92
N ASN A 219 9.13 -12.30 -17.23
CA ASN A 219 9.53 -11.13 -18.01
C ASN A 219 8.52 -10.88 -19.10
N PHE A 220 8.34 -9.61 -19.44
CA PHE A 220 7.60 -9.18 -20.63
C PHE A 220 8.18 -9.77 -21.92
N ASP A 221 7.37 -9.77 -22.97
CA ASP A 221 7.87 -10.01 -24.33
C ASP A 221 8.85 -8.90 -24.75
N ASN A 222 9.84 -9.24 -25.57
CA ASN A 222 10.79 -8.28 -26.12
C ASN A 222 10.18 -7.38 -27.21
N ASN A 223 9.01 -7.75 -27.75
CA ASN A 223 8.29 -6.95 -28.73
C ASN A 223 7.59 -5.75 -28.04
N PRO A 224 7.89 -4.50 -28.46
CA PRO A 224 7.28 -3.32 -27.85
C PRO A 224 5.77 -3.27 -27.89
N GLU A 225 5.16 -3.74 -28.98
CA GLU A 225 3.70 -3.73 -29.12
C GLU A 225 3.04 -4.82 -28.27
N ALA A 226 3.75 -5.93 -28.02
CA ALA A 226 3.29 -6.93 -27.07
C ALA A 226 3.34 -6.39 -25.64
N ARG A 227 4.43 -5.68 -25.27
CA ARG A 227 4.57 -5.11 -23.93
C ARG A 227 3.51 -4.05 -23.63
N LYS A 228 3.22 -3.13 -24.56
CA LYS A 228 2.11 -2.16 -24.42
C LYS A 228 0.75 -2.82 -24.20
N ARG A 229 0.54 -4.04 -24.72
CA ARG A 229 -0.69 -4.81 -24.52
C ARG A 229 -0.67 -5.61 -23.21
N GLN A 230 0.50 -6.04 -22.78
CA GLN A 230 0.69 -6.85 -21.57
C GLN A 230 0.66 -6.01 -20.29
N ASP A 231 1.19 -4.78 -20.33
CA ASP A 231 1.20 -3.79 -19.24
C ASP A 231 -0.20 -3.20 -19.04
N ALA A 232 -1.12 -4.04 -18.56
CA ALA A 232 -2.57 -3.85 -18.49
C ALA A 232 -3.11 -4.18 -17.09
N GLY A 233 -2.25 -4.18 -16.07
CA GLY A 233 -2.62 -4.42 -14.69
C GLY A 233 -3.08 -5.84 -14.37
N PHE A 234 -3.68 -5.99 -13.19
CA PHE A 234 -4.13 -7.29 -12.68
C PHE A 234 -5.37 -7.82 -13.40
N ASP A 235 -6.19 -6.97 -14.03
CA ASP A 235 -7.38 -7.42 -14.76
C ASP A 235 -7.07 -7.85 -16.22
N GLY A 236 -5.87 -7.51 -16.72
CA GLY A 236 -5.35 -7.90 -18.01
C GLY A 236 -6.05 -7.26 -19.21
N ILE A 237 -6.85 -6.22 -19.00
CA ILE A 237 -7.55 -5.48 -20.04
C ILE A 237 -7.15 -4.00 -19.97
N LEU A 238 -6.89 -3.39 -21.12
CA LEU A 238 -6.61 -1.96 -21.15
C LEU A 238 -7.91 -1.17 -20.97
N ASP A 239 -7.79 0.03 -20.42
CA ASP A 239 -8.80 1.11 -20.32
C ASP A 239 -9.85 1.13 -21.46
N SER A 240 -9.38 1.06 -22.71
CA SER A 240 -10.24 1.09 -23.91
C SER A 240 -11.22 -0.09 -23.99
N THR A 241 -10.83 -1.24 -23.47
CA THR A 241 -11.62 -2.47 -23.38
C THR A 241 -12.46 -2.48 -22.11
N GLU A 242 -11.93 -1.98 -21.00
CA GLU A 242 -12.64 -1.87 -19.73
C GLU A 242 -13.95 -1.11 -19.83
N ARG A 243 -14.00 -0.02 -20.61
CA ARG A 243 -15.25 0.76 -20.82
C ARG A 243 -16.40 -0.09 -21.35
N ASN A 244 -16.08 -1.08 -22.20
CA ASN A 244 -17.06 -2.01 -22.73
C ASN A 244 -17.32 -3.16 -21.73
N PHE A 245 -16.27 -3.65 -21.08
CA PHE A 245 -16.35 -4.75 -20.12
C PHE A 245 -17.18 -4.37 -18.87
N HIS A 246 -16.93 -3.20 -18.30
CA HIS A 246 -17.62 -2.61 -17.17
C HIS A 246 -18.72 -1.62 -17.60
N GLN A 247 -19.35 -1.84 -18.77
CA GLN A 247 -20.40 -0.95 -19.27
C GLN A 247 -21.56 -0.77 -18.27
N GLN A 248 -21.92 -1.83 -17.53
CA GLN A 248 -22.97 -1.75 -16.52
C GLN A 248 -22.61 -0.78 -15.38
N TYR A 249 -21.35 -0.76 -14.94
CA TYR A 249 -20.86 0.17 -13.93
C TYR A 249 -21.00 1.62 -14.42
N LEU A 250 -20.55 1.91 -15.63
CA LEU A 250 -20.68 3.23 -16.25
C LEU A 250 -22.15 3.65 -16.42
N GLN A 251 -23.02 2.73 -16.83
CA GLN A 251 -24.45 2.98 -16.97
C GLN A 251 -25.11 3.30 -15.62
N ASN A 252 -24.75 2.61 -14.54
CA ASN A 252 -25.28 2.88 -13.21
C ASN A 252 -24.92 4.30 -12.75
N ILE A 253 -23.67 4.73 -12.98
CA ILE A 253 -23.23 6.10 -12.68
C ILE A 253 -24.02 7.11 -13.52
N ALA A 254 -24.13 6.86 -14.84
CA ALA A 254 -24.86 7.74 -15.74
C ALA A 254 -26.34 7.88 -15.36
N GLN A 255 -26.97 6.81 -14.86
CA GLN A 255 -28.36 6.84 -14.41
C GLN A 255 -28.55 7.64 -13.12
N LEU A 256 -27.58 7.57 -12.19
CA LEU A 256 -27.67 8.25 -10.90
C LEU A 256 -27.26 9.72 -10.95
N TYR A 257 -26.21 10.04 -11.71
CA TYR A 257 -25.59 11.38 -11.70
C TYR A 257 -25.51 12.04 -13.09
N GLY A 258 -25.84 11.32 -14.16
CA GLY A 258 -25.70 11.82 -15.53
C GLY A 258 -24.29 11.71 -16.09
N THR A 259 -24.18 11.73 -17.42
CA THR A 259 -22.89 11.57 -18.15
C THR A 259 -21.97 12.79 -18.08
N SER A 260 -22.47 13.93 -17.58
CA SER A 260 -21.68 15.13 -17.34
C SER A 260 -21.14 15.24 -15.91
N SER A 261 -21.49 14.30 -15.03
CA SER A 261 -20.98 14.29 -13.64
C SER A 261 -19.49 13.98 -13.61
N GLN A 262 -18.78 14.52 -12.61
CA GLN A 262 -17.37 14.22 -12.44
C GLN A 262 -17.15 12.74 -12.10
N ALA A 263 -18.08 12.11 -11.37
CA ALA A 263 -18.10 10.66 -11.17
C ALA A 263 -18.05 9.88 -12.49
N TYR A 264 -18.91 10.22 -13.46
CA TYR A 264 -18.93 9.55 -14.76
C TYR A 264 -17.66 9.84 -15.58
N LEU A 265 -17.18 11.08 -15.59
CA LEU A 265 -15.96 11.47 -16.32
C LEU A 265 -14.72 10.76 -15.76
N ASN A 266 -14.61 10.62 -14.44
CA ASN A 266 -13.53 9.86 -13.82
C ASN A 266 -13.64 8.37 -14.17
N ALA A 267 -14.83 7.78 -14.02
CA ALA A 267 -15.05 6.36 -14.26
C ALA A 267 -14.90 5.94 -15.72
N VAL A 268 -15.25 6.81 -16.69
CA VAL A 268 -15.05 6.49 -18.12
C VAL A 268 -13.59 6.63 -18.52
N ASN A 269 -12.84 7.54 -17.88
CA ASN A 269 -11.43 7.71 -18.19
C ASN A 269 -10.63 6.49 -17.75
N ASP A 270 -10.91 6.00 -16.53
CA ASP A 270 -10.15 4.95 -15.84
C ASP A 270 -11.14 4.03 -15.08
N PRO A 271 -11.84 3.09 -15.75
CA PRO A 271 -12.89 2.28 -15.13
C PRO A 271 -12.39 1.42 -13.96
N SER A 272 -11.27 0.71 -14.10
CA SER A 272 -10.68 -0.11 -13.05
C SER A 272 -9.96 0.71 -11.98
N GLY A 273 -9.52 1.94 -12.25
CA GLY A 273 -8.88 2.78 -11.24
C GLY A 273 -7.42 2.39 -10.96
N ASP A 274 -6.75 1.72 -11.90
CA ASP A 274 -5.42 1.14 -11.77
C ASP A 274 -4.38 1.74 -12.73
N ASP A 275 -4.74 2.79 -13.45
CA ASP A 275 -3.81 3.64 -14.21
C ASP A 275 -2.57 4.07 -13.41
N PHE A 276 -1.40 3.81 -13.97
CA PHE A 276 -0.15 4.38 -13.51
C PHE A 276 0.05 5.81 -14.01
N LYS A 277 0.64 6.65 -13.16
CA LYS A 277 1.16 7.95 -13.58
C LYS A 277 2.44 8.32 -12.85
N TYR A 278 3.45 8.72 -13.62
CA TYR A 278 4.72 9.14 -13.05
C TYR A 278 4.61 10.51 -12.37
N PHE A 279 5.27 10.68 -11.23
CA PHE A 279 5.11 11.90 -10.40
C PHE A 279 5.66 13.18 -11.07
N LEU A 280 6.51 13.07 -12.10
CA LEU A 280 6.99 14.20 -12.92
C LEU A 280 6.19 14.39 -14.22
N ASP A 281 5.05 13.70 -14.40
CA ASP A 281 4.22 13.88 -15.58
C ASP A 281 3.79 15.36 -15.75
N PRO A 282 3.93 15.95 -16.96
CA PRO A 282 3.65 17.37 -17.21
C PRO A 282 2.22 17.80 -16.91
N SER A 283 1.23 16.91 -17.00
CA SER A 283 -0.16 17.26 -16.72
C SER A 283 -0.39 17.59 -15.23
N TYR A 284 0.47 17.12 -14.33
CA TYR A 284 0.46 17.58 -12.94
C TYR A 284 0.93 19.04 -12.80
N ASP A 285 1.77 19.54 -13.71
CA ASP A 285 2.17 20.95 -13.74
C ASP A 285 1.02 21.85 -14.19
N GLU A 286 0.20 21.39 -15.14
CA GLU A 286 -0.95 22.12 -15.68
C GLU A 286 -1.99 22.45 -14.60
N VAL A 287 -2.22 21.49 -13.70
CA VAL A 287 -3.14 21.65 -12.55
C VAL A 287 -2.43 22.13 -11.28
N ARG A 288 -1.11 22.34 -11.34
CA ARG A 288 -0.26 22.73 -10.20
C ARG A 288 -0.40 21.80 -8.99
N ALA A 289 -0.45 20.49 -9.24
CA ALA A 289 -0.62 19.47 -8.21
C ALA A 289 0.50 19.53 -7.15
N ASN A 290 0.15 19.33 -5.88
CA ASN A 290 1.15 19.25 -4.82
C ASN A 290 1.91 17.90 -4.87
N ILE A 291 2.95 17.74 -4.04
CA ILE A 291 3.78 16.52 -4.04
C ILE A 291 2.96 15.27 -3.69
N ILE A 292 2.05 15.34 -2.71
CA ILE A 292 1.23 14.20 -2.30
C ILE A 292 0.29 13.78 -3.44
N GLU A 293 -0.34 14.75 -4.12
CA GLU A 293 -1.21 14.49 -5.27
C GLU A 293 -0.49 13.81 -6.43
N ARG A 294 0.78 14.15 -6.66
CA ARG A 294 1.62 13.52 -7.70
C ARG A 294 1.92 12.05 -7.44
N TYR A 295 1.85 11.61 -6.19
CA TYR A 295 2.06 10.20 -5.84
C TYR A 295 0.76 9.38 -5.81
N LYS A 296 -0.42 9.99 -6.02
CA LYS A 296 -1.71 9.27 -5.93
C LYS A 296 -1.83 8.11 -6.91
N LYS A 297 -1.36 8.27 -8.16
CA LYS A 297 -1.39 7.25 -9.21
C LYS A 297 -0.04 6.54 -9.42
N PHE A 298 0.92 6.77 -8.53
CA PHE A 298 2.28 6.22 -8.69
C PHE A 298 2.34 4.70 -8.47
N ASN A 299 1.34 4.12 -7.81
CA ASN A 299 1.25 2.69 -7.54
C ASN A 299 0.25 1.96 -8.46
N GLY A 300 -0.22 2.62 -9.52
CA GLY A 300 -1.02 1.97 -10.55
C GLY A 300 -0.25 0.87 -11.28
N THR A 301 -0.99 -0.06 -11.87
CA THR A 301 -0.48 -1.24 -12.56
C THR A 301 -0.57 -1.12 -14.07
N GLU A 302 -1.65 -0.55 -14.64
CA GLU A 302 -1.71 -0.30 -16.08
C GLU A 302 -0.70 0.78 -16.49
N GLY A 303 0.25 0.43 -17.35
CA GLY A 303 1.22 1.38 -17.92
C GLY A 303 2.38 1.74 -16.99
N ASN A 304 2.67 0.93 -15.96
CA ASN A 304 3.75 1.20 -15.01
C ASN A 304 5.14 0.74 -15.50
N SER A 305 5.14 0.01 -16.62
CA SER A 305 6.30 -0.64 -17.21
C SER A 305 6.52 -0.23 -18.68
N PRO A 306 6.45 1.07 -19.07
CA PRO A 306 6.64 1.47 -20.46
C PRO A 306 8.06 1.17 -20.96
N LEU A 307 8.17 0.87 -22.26
CA LEU A 307 9.46 0.91 -22.95
C LEU A 307 9.77 2.36 -23.26
N GLY A 308 10.55 3.01 -22.39
CA GLY A 308 10.86 4.43 -22.54
C GLY A 308 11.41 4.77 -23.93
N GLU A 309 10.92 5.86 -24.52
CA GLU A 309 11.72 6.61 -25.50
C GLU A 309 12.73 7.45 -24.71
N GLU A 310 13.98 7.54 -25.19
CA GLU A 310 15.17 8.01 -24.45
C GLU A 310 15.10 9.43 -23.84
N ASN A 311 14.00 10.19 -23.98
CA ASN A 311 13.89 11.58 -23.52
C ASN A 311 12.52 12.00 -22.97
N ASP A 312 11.55 11.09 -22.76
CA ASP A 312 10.25 11.49 -22.22
C ASP A 312 10.17 11.24 -20.72
N LEU A 313 10.39 12.29 -19.93
CA LEU A 313 10.24 12.26 -18.46
C LEU A 313 8.81 11.89 -18.04
N ALA A 314 7.81 11.99 -18.92
CA ALA A 314 6.45 11.55 -18.64
C ALA A 314 6.29 10.01 -18.60
N TYR A 315 7.21 9.26 -19.22
CA TYR A 315 7.14 7.80 -19.36
C TYR A 315 8.34 7.08 -18.72
N GLN A 316 8.61 7.40 -17.44
CA GLN A 316 9.60 6.63 -16.68
C GLN A 316 8.96 5.38 -16.08
N ALA A 317 9.52 4.23 -16.45
CA ALA A 317 9.12 2.95 -15.89
C ALA A 317 9.51 2.87 -14.40
N VAL A 318 8.55 2.47 -13.57
CA VAL A 318 8.79 2.18 -12.14
C VAL A 318 9.20 0.73 -11.95
N SER A 319 8.73 -0.15 -12.83
CA SER A 319 9.10 -1.57 -12.89
C SER A 319 9.52 -1.97 -14.31
N PHE A 320 10.38 -2.98 -14.42
CA PHE A 320 10.61 -3.72 -15.67
C PHE A 320 10.07 -5.14 -15.60
N GLN A 321 9.41 -5.48 -14.49
CA GLN A 321 8.82 -6.78 -14.22
C GLN A 321 7.29 -6.64 -14.39
N PRO A 322 6.63 -7.63 -15.02
CA PRO A 322 5.19 -7.65 -15.12
C PRO A 322 4.53 -7.78 -13.74
N ASP A 323 3.39 -7.15 -13.58
CA ASP A 323 2.55 -7.34 -12.40
C ASP A 323 1.89 -8.72 -12.42
N MET A 324 1.87 -9.38 -11.26
CA MET A 324 1.32 -10.72 -11.08
C MET A 324 0.90 -10.99 -9.64
N GLU A 325 -0.12 -11.85 -9.49
CA GLU A 325 -0.62 -12.37 -8.22
C GLU A 325 0.21 -13.59 -7.77
N ASP A 326 1.51 -13.35 -7.60
CA ASP A 326 2.57 -14.31 -7.20
C ASP A 326 3.72 -13.49 -6.62
N ILE A 327 3.50 -12.97 -5.42
CA ILE A 327 4.33 -11.96 -4.75
C ILE A 327 5.63 -12.60 -4.29
N ASN A 328 5.55 -13.84 -3.80
CA ASN A 328 6.71 -14.61 -3.35
C ASN A 328 7.50 -15.26 -4.51
N ARG A 329 6.97 -15.21 -5.75
CA ARG A 329 7.58 -15.71 -6.99
C ARG A 329 7.81 -17.22 -7.02
N ASP A 330 6.95 -18.01 -6.35
CA ASP A 330 7.03 -19.47 -6.33
C ASP A 330 6.31 -20.14 -7.51
N ASN A 331 5.72 -19.35 -8.41
CA ASN A 331 4.94 -19.77 -9.59
C ASN A 331 3.55 -20.32 -9.29
N THR A 332 3.12 -20.30 -8.04
CA THR A 332 1.77 -20.68 -7.62
C THR A 332 0.96 -19.45 -7.21
N LEU A 333 -0.34 -19.64 -6.99
CA LEU A 333 -1.20 -18.63 -6.39
C LEU A 333 -1.57 -19.13 -5.01
N ASP A 334 -1.18 -18.41 -3.97
CA ASP A 334 -1.65 -18.70 -2.63
C ASP A 334 -2.93 -17.92 -2.33
N ASN A 335 -4.02 -18.63 -2.02
CA ASN A 335 -5.29 -18.04 -1.62
C ASN A 335 -5.63 -18.33 -0.15
N TYR A 336 -4.70 -18.92 0.58
CA TYR A 336 -4.86 -19.25 1.99
C TYR A 336 -4.63 -18.03 2.87
N GLU A 337 -5.48 -17.87 3.89
CA GLU A 337 -5.37 -16.79 4.87
C GLU A 337 -5.31 -17.39 6.28
N ALA A 338 -4.14 -17.28 6.90
CA ALA A 338 -3.97 -17.58 8.32
C ALA A 338 -2.88 -16.67 8.89
N TYR A 339 -3.27 -15.77 9.80
CA TYR A 339 -2.40 -14.68 10.22
C TYR A 339 -2.68 -14.21 11.64
N TYR A 340 -1.65 -13.65 12.22
CA TYR A 340 -1.67 -12.87 13.45
C TYR A 340 -1.92 -11.40 13.12
N GLN A 341 -2.85 -10.76 13.81
CA GLN A 341 -3.18 -9.34 13.62
C GLN A 341 -2.77 -8.51 14.83
N TYR A 342 -2.20 -7.34 14.56
CA TYR A 342 -1.84 -6.31 15.53
C TYR A 342 -2.55 -5.02 15.15
N HIS A 343 -3.28 -4.44 16.09
CA HIS A 343 -4.09 -3.24 15.90
C HIS A 343 -3.45 -2.05 16.63
N ILE A 344 -3.29 -0.95 15.90
CA ILE A 344 -2.79 0.31 16.43
C ILE A 344 -3.85 1.36 16.16
N HIS A 345 -4.44 1.89 17.23
CA HIS A 345 -5.32 3.05 17.13
C HIS A 345 -4.46 4.31 17.13
N LEU A 346 -4.58 5.13 16.09
CA LEU A 346 -3.83 6.38 15.92
C LEU A 346 -4.80 7.54 16.06
N SER A 347 -4.74 8.25 17.19
CA SER A 347 -5.44 9.51 17.43
C SER A 347 -4.55 10.45 18.27
N PRO A 348 -4.76 11.77 18.24
CA PRO A 348 -3.90 12.71 18.97
C PRO A 348 -3.73 12.40 20.48
N ASP A 349 -4.75 11.84 21.13
CA ASP A 349 -4.77 11.47 22.56
C ASP A 349 -4.12 10.10 22.88
N GLU A 350 -3.80 9.35 21.84
CA GLU A 350 -3.23 8.00 21.89
C GLU A 350 -1.73 7.98 21.53
N MET A 351 -1.17 9.13 21.14
CA MET A 351 0.24 9.34 20.81
C MET A 351 1.11 9.61 22.05
N GLU A 352 1.13 8.67 22.99
CA GLU A 352 1.87 8.77 24.25
C GLU A 352 2.70 7.52 24.55
N ILE A 353 3.86 7.68 25.19
CA ILE A 353 4.70 6.55 25.61
C ILE A 353 3.91 5.66 26.58
N GLY A 354 3.91 4.36 26.33
CA GLY A 354 3.21 3.34 27.11
C GLY A 354 1.84 2.95 26.58
N LYS A 355 1.31 3.67 25.57
CA LYS A 355 0.08 3.33 24.83
C LYS A 355 0.42 2.83 23.42
N ASN A 356 -0.47 2.05 22.80
CA ASN A 356 -0.36 1.61 21.39
C ASN A 356 1.02 1.11 20.95
N TYR A 357 1.71 0.36 21.81
CA TYR A 357 3.07 -0.15 21.57
C TYR A 357 4.17 0.93 21.44
N ILE A 358 3.90 2.19 21.81
CA ILE A 358 4.87 3.28 21.81
C ILE A 358 5.81 3.13 23.01
N VAL A 359 7.09 2.93 22.73
CA VAL A 359 8.13 2.74 23.76
C VAL A 359 9.00 3.98 23.96
N ASN A 360 9.03 4.88 22.97
CA ASN A 360 9.87 6.08 23.02
C ASN A 360 9.30 7.19 22.12
N LYS A 361 9.74 8.42 22.33
CA LYS A 361 9.53 9.53 21.39
C LYS A 361 10.73 10.46 21.33
N VAL A 362 10.98 11.02 20.16
CA VAL A 362 12.03 12.01 19.92
C VAL A 362 11.38 13.27 19.38
N HIS A 363 11.60 14.40 20.06
CA HIS A 363 11.15 15.70 19.60
C HIS A 363 12.31 16.43 18.92
N SER A 364 12.11 16.82 17.66
CA SER A 364 13.18 17.31 16.80
C SER A 364 12.85 18.67 16.23
N ARG A 365 13.79 19.61 16.42
CA ARG A 365 13.76 20.95 15.80
C ARG A 365 14.68 20.96 14.59
N VAL A 366 14.09 21.01 13.41
CA VAL A 366 14.79 20.85 12.13
C VAL A 366 14.82 22.15 11.34
N LYS A 367 15.90 22.40 10.60
CA LYS A 367 15.99 23.52 9.66
C LYS A 367 15.37 23.12 8.33
N LEU A 368 14.30 23.79 7.94
CA LEU A 368 13.52 23.51 6.74
C LEU A 368 14.16 24.15 5.49
N ALA A 369 13.69 23.74 4.31
CA ALA A 369 14.22 24.19 3.02
C ALA A 369 14.03 25.70 2.78
N ASN A 370 12.94 26.27 3.30
CA ASN A 370 12.66 27.71 3.29
C ASN A 370 13.54 28.52 4.26
N GLY A 371 14.34 27.85 5.10
CA GLY A 371 15.24 28.48 6.06
C GLY A 371 14.66 28.66 7.46
N ASN A 372 13.36 28.42 7.64
CA ASN A 372 12.70 28.42 8.96
C ASN A 372 13.05 27.15 9.75
N TYR A 373 12.71 27.16 11.03
CA TYR A 373 12.77 25.95 11.87
C TYR A 373 11.37 25.37 12.03
N GLY A 374 11.24 24.06 11.81
CA GLY A 374 10.03 23.29 12.11
C GLY A 374 10.26 22.35 13.29
N GLU A 375 9.19 22.01 14.00
CA GLU A 375 9.19 21.07 15.11
C GLU A 375 8.33 19.87 14.76
N VAL A 376 8.84 18.67 15.02
CA VAL A 376 8.12 17.42 14.78
C VAL A 376 8.50 16.39 15.83
N THR A 377 7.57 15.49 16.13
CA THR A 377 7.80 14.37 17.03
C THR A 377 7.81 13.08 16.23
N TRP A 378 8.76 12.20 16.54
CA TRP A 378 8.79 10.81 16.06
C TRP A 378 8.52 9.88 17.23
N TYR A 379 7.68 8.87 17.02
CA TYR A 379 7.29 7.87 18.02
C TYR A 379 7.85 6.52 17.62
N GLN A 380 8.52 5.83 18.55
CA GLN A 380 9.04 4.49 18.33
C GLN A 380 7.98 3.47 18.75
N PHE A 381 7.51 2.70 17.79
CA PHE A 381 6.61 1.58 18.01
C PHE A 381 7.42 0.29 18.10
N LYS A 382 7.15 -0.53 19.11
CA LYS A 382 7.76 -1.85 19.29
C LYS A 382 6.67 -2.86 19.63
N ILE A 383 6.17 -3.56 18.61
CA ILE A 383 5.02 -4.47 18.69
C ILE A 383 5.52 -5.90 18.92
N PRO A 384 5.22 -6.54 20.08
CA PRO A 384 5.65 -7.91 20.36
C PRO A 384 4.86 -8.92 19.52
N ILE A 385 5.53 -9.63 18.62
CA ILE A 385 4.85 -10.56 17.70
C ILE A 385 4.17 -11.73 18.42
N ARG A 386 4.68 -12.13 19.60
CA ARG A 386 4.09 -13.23 20.36
C ARG A 386 2.81 -12.87 21.12
N LYS A 387 2.37 -11.62 21.04
CA LYS A 387 1.13 -11.12 21.69
C LYS A 387 0.22 -10.47 20.64
N PRO A 388 -0.34 -11.27 19.71
CA PRO A 388 -1.28 -10.74 18.73
C PRO A 388 -2.58 -10.31 19.40
N ASP A 389 -3.22 -9.27 18.85
CA ASP A 389 -4.55 -8.82 19.30
C ASP A 389 -5.64 -9.79 18.83
N ALA A 390 -5.44 -10.42 17.67
CA ALA A 390 -6.32 -11.45 17.14
C ALA A 390 -5.55 -12.47 16.27
N VAL A 391 -6.13 -13.67 16.13
CA VAL A 391 -5.62 -14.76 15.30
C VAL A 391 -6.73 -15.22 14.37
N TYR A 392 -6.44 -15.29 13.07
CA TYR A 392 -7.39 -15.69 12.04
C TYR A 392 -6.85 -16.88 11.24
N GLY A 393 -7.76 -17.72 10.77
CA GLY A 393 -7.41 -18.96 10.06
C GLY A 393 -6.78 -20.01 10.97
N ASN A 394 -6.18 -21.03 10.36
CA ASN A 394 -5.49 -22.11 11.09
C ASN A 394 -3.98 -21.89 11.03
N ILE A 395 -3.47 -21.09 11.97
CA ILE A 395 -2.05 -20.81 12.15
C ILE A 395 -1.61 -21.20 13.57
N ASN A 396 -0.43 -21.81 13.68
CA ASN A 396 0.15 -22.19 14.97
C ASN A 396 1.67 -21.96 14.97
N GLY A 397 2.14 -21.23 15.98
CA GLY A 397 3.55 -20.88 16.11
C GLY A 397 3.99 -19.84 15.08
N PHE A 398 5.30 -19.62 15.01
CA PHE A 398 5.91 -18.60 14.14
C PHE A 398 7.00 -19.19 13.23
N LYS A 399 6.89 -20.49 12.91
CA LYS A 399 7.85 -21.19 12.04
C LYS A 399 7.68 -20.91 10.56
N SER A 400 6.50 -20.44 10.14
CA SER A 400 6.19 -20.16 8.74
C SER A 400 5.32 -18.91 8.66
N ILE A 401 5.99 -17.76 8.57
CA ILE A 401 5.38 -16.44 8.39
C ILE A 401 5.87 -15.92 7.05
N ARG A 402 5.07 -16.11 5.99
CA ARG A 402 5.51 -15.83 4.61
C ARG A 402 5.26 -14.39 4.16
N PHE A 403 4.24 -13.75 4.71
CA PHE A 403 3.80 -12.43 4.26
C PHE A 403 3.57 -11.47 5.42
N MET A 404 3.68 -10.19 5.09
CA MET A 404 3.24 -9.08 5.93
C MET A 404 2.25 -8.23 5.14
N ARG A 405 1.07 -7.94 5.73
CA ARG A 405 0.09 -6.99 5.19
C ARG A 405 -0.09 -5.83 6.17
N ILE A 406 -0.03 -4.61 5.65
CA ILE A 406 -0.36 -3.38 6.36
C ILE A 406 -1.65 -2.83 5.76
N PHE A 407 -2.62 -2.48 6.58
CA PHE A 407 -3.83 -1.81 6.08
C PHE A 407 -4.34 -0.75 7.04
N LEU A 408 -5.02 0.23 6.47
CA LEU A 408 -5.68 1.32 7.18
C LEU A 408 -7.19 1.18 7.05
N ARG A 409 -7.91 1.55 8.10
CA ARG A 409 -9.39 1.59 8.15
C ARG A 409 -9.83 2.63 9.18
N ASN A 410 -11.10 3.01 9.18
CA ASN A 410 -11.68 3.88 10.22
C ASN A 410 -11.11 5.31 10.23
N TRP A 411 -10.64 5.78 9.06
CA TRP A 411 -10.22 7.18 8.89
C TRP A 411 -11.35 7.99 8.28
N GLN A 412 -11.62 9.16 8.85
CA GLN A 412 -12.60 10.11 8.29
C GLN A 412 -11.96 11.05 7.25
N ASN A 413 -10.70 11.41 7.46
CA ASN A 413 -9.96 12.39 6.65
C ASN A 413 -8.70 11.74 6.06
N PRO A 414 -8.16 12.28 4.95
CA PRO A 414 -6.88 11.83 4.41
C PRO A 414 -5.74 11.95 5.43
N VAL A 415 -4.80 10.99 5.40
CA VAL A 415 -3.65 10.96 6.31
C VAL A 415 -2.39 10.50 5.58
N VAL A 416 -1.22 11.00 6.01
CA VAL A 416 0.09 10.51 5.56
C VAL A 416 0.86 9.95 6.76
N LEU A 417 1.03 8.62 6.78
CA LEU A 417 1.85 7.95 7.78
C LEU A 417 3.27 7.79 7.26
N ARG A 418 4.26 8.35 7.96
CA ARG A 418 5.68 8.31 7.56
C ARG A 418 6.47 7.35 8.45
N PHE A 419 6.82 6.19 7.91
CA PHE A 419 7.57 5.14 8.62
C PHE A 419 9.06 5.24 8.30
N ALA A 420 9.88 5.49 9.32
CA ALA A 420 11.32 5.32 9.26
C ALA A 420 11.69 3.99 9.93
N GLU A 421 12.63 3.27 9.31
CA GLU A 421 13.18 2.01 9.83
C GLU A 421 12.12 0.96 10.22
N LEU A 422 11.11 0.73 9.37
CA LEU A 422 10.17 -0.39 9.54
C LEU A 422 10.88 -1.73 9.36
N ASN A 423 11.09 -2.44 10.46
CA ASN A 423 11.91 -3.64 10.53
C ASN A 423 11.25 -4.74 11.38
N LEU A 424 11.60 -5.98 11.05
CA LEU A 424 11.43 -7.13 11.92
C LEU A 424 12.71 -7.30 12.75
N VAL A 425 12.61 -7.07 14.05
CA VAL A 425 13.76 -7.01 14.95
C VAL A 425 13.88 -8.30 15.76
N ARG A 426 15.11 -8.83 15.78
CA ARG A 426 15.52 -9.93 16.64
C ARG A 426 15.96 -9.41 17.99
N GLU A 427 15.68 -10.16 19.06
CA GLU A 427 16.41 -9.97 20.32
C GLU A 427 17.60 -10.94 20.41
N GLU A 428 18.64 -10.57 21.15
CA GLU A 428 19.76 -11.47 21.43
C GLU A 428 19.41 -12.49 22.52
N TRP A 429 18.41 -12.19 23.35
CA TRP A 429 17.94 -13.03 24.45
C TRP A 429 16.63 -13.73 24.08
N ARG A 430 16.51 -15.01 24.45
CA ARG A 430 15.27 -15.78 24.29
C ARG A 430 14.47 -15.74 25.59
N VAL A 431 13.19 -15.39 25.50
CA VAL A 431 12.29 -15.48 26.66
C VAL A 431 12.08 -16.96 27.00
N TYR A 432 12.49 -17.36 28.20
CA TYR A 432 12.27 -18.71 28.70
C TYR A 432 10.78 -18.94 28.94
N GLN A 433 10.17 -19.85 28.19
CA GLN A 433 8.74 -20.19 28.32
C GLN A 433 8.47 -21.35 29.29
N GLY A 434 9.52 -21.94 29.89
CA GLY A 434 9.35 -22.97 30.90
C GLY A 434 8.90 -22.41 32.25
N LEU A 435 8.25 -23.24 33.06
CA LEU A 435 7.99 -22.90 34.46
C LEU A 435 9.33 -22.81 35.20
N LEU A 436 9.60 -21.67 35.82
CA LEU A 436 10.69 -21.53 36.78
C LEU A 436 10.24 -22.17 38.09
N ILE A 437 10.53 -23.46 38.27
CA ILE A 437 10.31 -24.14 39.54
C ILE A 437 11.56 -23.91 40.39
N GLU A 438 11.41 -23.20 41.50
CA GLU A 438 12.50 -22.97 42.45
C GLU A 438 12.96 -24.32 43.02
N GLY A 439 14.17 -24.77 42.65
CA GLY A 439 14.83 -25.93 43.25
C GLY A 439 14.94 -27.22 42.43
N ALA A 440 14.73 -27.22 41.10
CA ALA A 440 15.01 -28.40 40.28
C ALA A 440 15.85 -28.06 39.03
N GLU A 441 17.17 -28.23 39.13
CA GLU A 441 18.02 -28.39 37.94
C GLU A 441 17.69 -29.74 37.27
N GLY A 442 17.16 -29.66 36.05
CA GLY A 442 17.33 -30.65 34.99
C GLY A 442 16.62 -31.99 35.15
N SER A 443 15.50 -32.16 34.45
CA SER A 443 15.32 -33.32 33.58
C SER A 443 14.20 -33.04 32.57
N THR A 444 14.56 -32.62 31.37
CA THR A 444 13.73 -32.89 30.20
C THR A 444 14.17 -34.26 29.68
N THR A 445 13.30 -35.26 29.84
CA THR A 445 13.38 -36.52 29.10
C THR A 445 12.18 -36.63 28.16
N PRO A 446 12.35 -37.34 27.04
CA PRO A 446 12.17 -36.81 25.67
C PRO A 446 10.73 -36.75 25.17
#